data_AF-A0A7V8VC27-F1
#
_entry.id   AF-A0A7V8VC27-F1
#
_cell.length_a   1.000
_cell.length_b   1.000
_cell.length_c   1.000
_cell.angle_alpha   90.00
_cell.angle_beta   90.00
_cell.angle_gamma   90.00
#
_symmetry.space_group_name_H-M   'P 1'
#
loop_
_entity.id
_entity.type
_entity.pdbx_description
1 polymer ?
#
loop_
_entity_poly.entity_id
_entity_poly.type
_entity_poly.pdbx_seq_one_letter_code
_entity_poly.pdbx_strand_id
1 'polypeptide(L)'
;MASPERIGELRRHWTDRFVRIRGDWPQYQRFAGRIGRVVTVNWNGKALVDFCDGAWYDIPASEEYLEIVPPEQAQGKYDPTVNSAQRFPARQS
;
A
#
# COMPACT_ATOMS: atom_id res chain seq x y z
N MET A 1 -19.49 4.34 -6.85
CA MET A 1 -18.15 4.77 -7.28
C MET A 1 -17.89 6.15 -6.69
N ALA A 2 -16.69 6.42 -6.20
CA ALA A 2 -16.34 7.77 -5.74
C ALA A 2 -16.21 8.73 -6.94
N SER A 3 -16.45 10.02 -6.72
CA SER A 3 -16.28 11.03 -7.77
C SER A 3 -14.79 11.16 -8.16
N PRO A 4 -14.48 11.60 -9.40
CA PRO A 4 -13.09 11.80 -9.82
C PRO A 4 -12.31 12.76 -8.93
N GLU A 5 -12.95 13.81 -8.43
CA GLU A 5 -12.32 14.74 -7.49
C GLU A 5 -11.94 14.04 -6.19
N ARG A 6 -12.84 13.21 -5.64
CA ARG A 6 -12.58 12.44 -4.43
C ARG A 6 -11.43 11.44 -4.63
N ILE A 7 -11.38 10.77 -5.78
CA ILE A 7 -10.24 9.90 -6.12
C ILE A 7 -8.95 10.70 -6.22
N GLY A 8 -8.98 11.90 -6.78
CA GLY A 8 -7.83 12.82 -6.84
C GLY A 8 -7.33 13.22 -5.45
N GLU A 9 -8.22 13.52 -4.51
CA GLU A 9 -7.87 13.78 -3.11
C GLU A 9 -7.21 12.57 -2.46
N LEU A 10 -7.81 11.38 -2.61
CA LEU A 10 -7.26 10.15 -2.04
C LEU A 10 -5.87 9.84 -2.62
N ARG A 11 -5.66 10.00 -3.93
CA ARG A 11 -4.34 9.84 -4.54
C ARG A 11 -3.30 10.80 -3.97
N ARG A 12 -3.64 12.09 -3.81
CA ARG A 12 -2.73 13.08 -3.22
C ARG A 12 -2.39 12.77 -1.77
N HIS A 13 -3.35 12.24 -1.03
CA HIS A 13 -3.18 11.96 0.39
C HIS A 13 -2.37 10.67 0.63
N TRP A 14 -2.70 9.60 -0.10
CA TRP A 14 -2.21 8.25 0.20
C TRP A 14 -1.02 7.78 -0.63
N THR A 15 -0.91 8.17 -1.90
CA THR A 15 0.15 7.66 -2.79
C THR A 15 1.55 7.96 -2.23
N ASP A 16 2.46 7.00 -2.35
CA ASP A 16 3.84 7.06 -1.84
C ASP A 16 3.98 7.20 -0.32
N ARG A 17 2.89 7.07 0.44
CA ARG A 17 2.95 7.01 1.91
C ARG A 17 3.27 5.60 2.38
N PHE A 18 4.06 5.51 3.44
CA PHE A 18 4.17 4.29 4.22
C PHE A 18 2.93 4.14 5.09
N VAL A 19 2.41 2.93 5.16
CA VAL A 19 1.20 2.63 5.91
C VAL A 19 1.34 1.33 6.67
N ARG A 20 0.60 1.23 7.76
CA ARG A 20 0.29 -0.05 8.42
C ARG A 20 -1.21 -0.24 8.48
N ILE A 21 -1.64 -1.48 8.66
CA ILE A 21 -3.05 -1.77 8.91
C ILE A 21 -3.42 -1.24 10.28
N ARG A 22 -4.57 -0.55 10.34
CA ARG A 22 -5.19 -0.11 11.58
C ARG A 22 -6.36 -1.03 11.92
N GLY A 23 -6.49 -1.33 13.21
CA GLY A 23 -7.58 -2.18 13.73
C GLY A 23 -7.32 -3.67 13.59
N ASP A 24 -8.29 -4.46 14.06
CA ASP A 24 -8.19 -5.92 14.15
C ASP A 24 -9.13 -6.59 13.15
N TRP A 25 -8.79 -6.47 11.87
CA TRP A 25 -9.59 -7.01 10.77
C TRP A 25 -9.13 -8.42 10.42
N PRO A 26 -10.01 -9.45 10.46
CA PRO A 26 -9.64 -10.83 10.15
C PRO A 26 -8.96 -10.99 8.79
N GLN A 27 -9.44 -10.28 7.77
CA GLN A 27 -8.90 -10.31 6.41
C GLN A 27 -7.51 -9.66 6.26
N TYR A 28 -7.07 -8.88 7.26
CA TYR A 28 -5.79 -8.16 7.24
C TYR A 28 -4.80 -8.66 8.30
N GLN A 29 -5.13 -9.71 9.06
CA GLN A 29 -4.26 -10.29 10.10
C GLN A 29 -2.85 -10.64 9.60
N ARG A 30 -2.73 -11.14 8.37
CA ARG A 30 -1.42 -11.46 7.75
C ARG A 30 -0.50 -10.25 7.57
N PHE A 31 -1.02 -9.03 7.68
CA PHE A 31 -0.26 -7.79 7.59
C PHE A 31 -0.03 -7.13 8.96
N ALA A 32 -0.48 -7.76 10.05
CA ALA A 32 -0.28 -7.23 11.40
C ALA A 32 1.22 -7.01 11.67
N GLY A 33 1.57 -5.81 12.14
CA GLY A 33 2.95 -5.41 12.42
C GLY A 33 3.83 -5.12 11.19
N ARG A 34 3.32 -5.32 9.95
CA ARG A 34 4.06 -5.00 8.71
C ARG A 34 3.84 -3.55 8.31
N ILE A 35 4.84 -2.96 7.66
CA ILE A 35 4.75 -1.67 7.00
C ILE A 35 4.76 -1.91 5.50
N GLY A 36 3.78 -1.35 4.82
CA GLY A 36 3.70 -1.32 3.36
C GLY A 36 3.85 0.09 2.81
N ARG A 37 3.94 0.20 1.49
CA ARG A 37 3.86 1.48 0.76
C ARG A 37 2.64 1.48 -0.14
N VAL A 38 1.91 2.58 -0.13
CA VAL A 38 0.83 2.79 -1.10
C VAL A 38 1.46 3.10 -2.46
N VAL A 39 1.19 2.25 -3.45
CA VAL A 39 1.63 2.42 -4.84
C VAL A 39 0.73 3.44 -5.55
N THR A 40 -0.58 3.34 -5.36
CA THR A 40 -1.57 4.26 -5.94
C THR A 40 -2.94 4.06 -5.29
N VAL A 41 -3.90 4.93 -5.62
CA VAL A 41 -5.33 4.71 -5.33
C VAL A 41 -6.09 4.47 -6.63
N ASN A 42 -6.81 3.36 -6.69
CA ASN A 42 -7.61 2.98 -7.87
C ASN A 42 -8.94 3.74 -7.94
N TRP A 43 -9.67 3.57 -9.04
CA TRP A 43 -10.95 4.25 -9.27
C TRP A 43 -12.10 3.78 -8.36
N ASN A 44 -11.91 2.69 -7.62
CA ASN A 44 -12.84 2.23 -6.58
C ASN A 44 -12.55 2.89 -5.21
N GLY A 45 -11.55 3.77 -5.12
CA GLY A 45 -11.16 4.41 -3.85
C GLY A 45 -10.39 3.49 -2.92
N LYS A 46 -9.75 2.44 -3.44
CA LYS A 46 -8.86 1.56 -2.68
C LYS A 46 -7.41 1.92 -2.95
N ALA A 47 -6.61 1.95 -1.88
CA ALA A 47 -5.16 2.02 -1.92
C ALA A 47 -4.61 0.65 -2.32
N LEU A 48 -3.77 0.63 -3.35
CA LEU A 48 -2.93 -0.53 -3.67
C LEU A 48 -1.70 -0.46 -2.78
N VAL A 49 -1.61 -1.39 -1.82
CA VAL A 49 -0.50 -1.44 -0.86
C VAL A 49 0.43 -2.59 -1.19
N ASP A 50 1.72 -2.28 -1.26
CA ASP A 50 2.80 -3.25 -1.38
C ASP A 50 3.43 -3.48 0.00
N PHE A 51 3.40 -4.72 0.48
CA PHE A 51 4.06 -5.12 1.73
C PHE A 51 5.39 -5.83 1.51
N CYS A 52 5.92 -5.81 0.28
CA CYS A 52 7.14 -6.49 -0.14
C CYS A 52 7.05 -8.03 -0.02
N ASP A 53 5.88 -8.62 -0.30
CA ASP A 53 5.70 -10.08 -0.40
C ASP A 53 5.41 -10.58 -1.82
N GLY A 54 5.60 -9.72 -2.82
CA GLY A 54 5.41 -10.08 -4.22
C GLY A 54 3.99 -9.89 -4.76
N ALA A 55 3.07 -9.33 -3.98
CA ALA A 55 1.74 -8.94 -4.44
C ALA A 55 1.28 -7.55 -3.94
N TRP A 56 0.39 -6.93 -4.70
CA TRP A 56 -0.35 -5.73 -4.29
C TRP A 56 -1.73 -6.08 -3.76
N TYR A 57 -2.14 -5.34 -2.73
CA TYR A 57 -3.44 -5.57 -2.08
C TYR A 57 -4.29 -4.32 -2.11
N ASP A 58 -5.55 -4.52 -2.48
CA ASP A 58 -6.59 -3.50 -2.49
C ASP A 58 -7.16 -3.31 -1.07
N ILE A 59 -6.85 -2.16 -0.46
CA ILE A 59 -7.29 -1.81 0.90
C ILE A 59 -8.09 -0.51 0.83
N PRO A 60 -9.23 -0.35 1.52
CA PRO A 60 -9.97 0.92 1.51
C PRO A 60 -9.05 2.09 1.91
N ALA A 61 -9.01 3.14 1.08
CA ALA A 61 -8.17 4.32 1.32
C ALA A 61 -8.80 5.22 2.38
N SER A 62 -8.82 4.75 3.63
CA SER A 62 -9.45 5.38 4.78
C SER A 62 -8.61 5.16 6.03
N GLU A 63 -8.62 6.15 6.92
CA GLU A 63 -7.95 6.10 8.22
C GLU A 63 -8.53 5.05 9.18
N GLU A 64 -9.67 4.45 8.83
CA GLU A 64 -10.25 3.31 9.55
C GLU A 64 -9.42 2.03 9.33
N TYR A 65 -8.84 1.87 8.14
CA TYR A 65 -8.12 0.65 7.74
C TYR A 65 -6.61 0.85 7.66
N LEU A 66 -6.17 2.07 7.34
CA LEU A 66 -4.77 2.40 7.12
C LEU A 66 -4.35 3.53 8.05
N GLU A 67 -3.17 3.40 8.61
CA GLU A 67 -2.51 4.46 9.36
C GLU A 67 -1.24 4.85 8.62
N ILE A 68 -1.06 6.15 8.35
CA ILE A 68 0.17 6.67 7.74
C ILE A 68 1.28 6.60 8.77
N VAL A 69 2.39 5.97 8.37
CA VAL A 69 3.59 5.82 9.17
C VAL A 69 4.64 6.80 8.63
N PRO A 70 5.31 7.59 9.49
CA PRO A 70 6.34 8.50 9.02
C PRO A 70 7.58 7.71 8.56
N PRO A 71 8.36 8.24 7.61
CA PRO A 71 9.49 7.52 7.00
C PRO A 71 10.53 7.01 8.00
N GLU A 72 10.77 7.73 9.11
CA GLU A 72 11.70 7.30 10.16
C GLU A 72 11.29 5.96 10.80
N GLN A 73 9.99 5.66 10.87
CA GLN A 73 9.47 4.41 11.42
C GLN A 73 9.41 3.29 10.37
N ALA A 74 9.42 3.64 9.09
CA ALA A 74 9.44 2.71 7.97
C ALA A 74 10.86 2.20 7.63
N GLN A 75 11.90 2.95 8.04
CA GLN A 75 13.29 2.62 7.76
C GLN A 75 13.65 1.24 8.33
N GLY A 76 14.16 0.35 7.47
CA GLY A 76 14.52 -1.02 7.82
C GLY A 76 13.36 -2.02 7.90
N LYS A 77 12.10 -1.56 7.85
CA LYS A 77 10.90 -2.42 7.84
C LYS A 77 10.28 -2.58 6.45
N TYR A 78 10.53 -1.63 5.56
CA TYR A 78 10.15 -1.70 4.15
C TYR A 78 11.40 -1.79 3.27
N ASP A 79 11.50 -2.85 2.46
CA ASP A 79 12.58 -3.04 1.50
C ASP A 79 12.07 -2.82 0.06
N PRO A 80 12.40 -1.68 -0.58
CA PRO A 80 11.96 -1.39 -1.94
C PRO A 80 12.52 -2.37 -2.99
N THR A 81 13.55 -3.16 -2.67
CA THR A 81 14.15 -4.12 -3.59
C THR A 81 13.37 -5.42 -3.69
N VAL A 82 12.51 -5.68 -2.71
CA VAL A 82 11.59 -6.85 -2.64
C VAL A 82 10.16 -6.39 -2.95
N ASN A 83 10.01 -5.42 -3.84
CA ASN A 83 8.68 -4.94 -4.23
C ASN A 83 8.00 -5.91 -5.22
N SER A 84 6.68 -5.76 -5.38
CA SER A 84 5.86 -6.69 -6.17
C SER A 84 6.00 -6.51 -7.69
N ALA A 85 6.67 -5.45 -8.14
CA ALA A 85 7.11 -5.38 -9.53
C ALA A 85 8.33 -6.29 -9.69
N GLN A 86 8.08 -7.55 -10.05
CA GLN A 86 9.14 -8.47 -10.45
C GLN A 86 10.06 -7.75 -11.45
N ARG A 87 11.38 -7.83 -11.24
CA ARG A 87 12.33 -7.49 -12.30
C ARG A 87 11.91 -8.32 -13.50
N PHE A 88 11.61 -7.67 -14.62
CA PHE A 88 11.37 -8.38 -15.88
C PHE A 88 12.46 -9.45 -16.01
N PRO A 89 12.11 -10.72 -16.24
CA PRO A 89 13.12 -11.75 -16.43
C PRO A 89 14.08 -11.25 -17.51
N ALA A 90 15.38 -11.35 -17.25
CA ALA A 90 16.38 -11.07 -18.27
C ALA A 90 15.98 -11.87 -19.51
N ARG A 91 15.87 -11.21 -20.66
CA ARG A 91 15.46 -11.80 -21.93
C ARG A 91 16.07 -13.19 -22.06
N GLN A 92 15.25 -14.24 -22.04
CA GLN A 92 15.74 -15.61 -22.27
C GLN A 92 16.41 -15.61 -23.65
N SER A 93 17.73 -15.81 -23.63
CA SER A 93 18.57 -16.03 -24.80
C SER A 93 18.33 -17.40 -25.40
#